data_AF-A0A1G1LFZ2-F1
#
_entry.id   AF-A0A1G1LFZ2-F1
#
_cell.length_a   1.000
_cell.length_b   1.000
_cell.length_c   1.000
_cell.angle_alpha   90.00
_cell.angle_beta   90.00
_cell.angle_gamma   90.00
#
_symmetry.space_group_name_H-M   'P 1'
#
loop_
_entity.id
_entity.type
_entity.pdbx_description
1 polymer ?
#
loop_
_entity_poly.entity_id
_entity_poly.type
_entity_poly.pdbx_seq_one_letter_code
_entity_poly.pdbx_strand_id
1 'polypeptide(L)'
;MRKFHFVDFAAHFQKGFRNHVVSVTKVPELMESFGRYSCFSTYFFFSDEVLTYMSTRAVDSKPTISGYEGKVWAPYFPIDIDHSDFGVAVRAARFLASFFLDGWEVEPNALLIYFSGSKGFHLMLDTRVFGKVVPSRSIPLIFSAMRRHLVQELPEGLDQAIDLSIKDRVRLLRLPNTMHEKSNLHKVFMSREELDTLDRNAIFDLAQTARTLSVTDETGLLWQSNVTVSRDAARFFKRLRRQVRQITKKPFEYHFRHPEDLSHLAFPCAGVQTIWQSHVEPGYRNNCAIRLASEFRLLGLSEEEVRQKLFEWSEQNQIGLPDEELKSVVRSAYQHPFPYRYSCHDEILRHFCPLESYEACQAHVARHSGKVE
;
A
#
# COMPACT_ATOMS: atom_id res chain seq x y z
N MET A 1 23.22 -14.33 9.60
CA MET A 1 22.25 -13.37 9.03
C MET A 1 20.90 -14.08 8.97
N ARG A 2 19.81 -13.51 9.50
CA ARG A 2 18.49 -14.18 9.46
C ARG A 2 18.05 -14.36 8.00
N LYS A 3 17.54 -15.55 7.65
CA LYS A 3 17.02 -15.84 6.31
C LYS A 3 15.62 -15.26 6.18
N PHE A 4 15.40 -14.38 5.20
CA PHE A 4 14.07 -13.87 4.84
C PHE A 4 13.49 -14.80 3.79
N HIS A 5 12.61 -15.70 4.20
CA HIS A 5 12.12 -16.80 3.35
C HIS A 5 10.69 -17.23 3.67
N PHE A 6 10.02 -16.54 4.61
CA PHE A 6 8.61 -16.73 4.89
C PHE A 6 7.76 -15.71 4.14
N VAL A 7 6.57 -16.11 3.72
CA VAL A 7 5.55 -15.25 3.10
C VAL A 7 4.18 -15.62 3.66
N ASP A 8 3.24 -14.66 3.68
CA ASP A 8 1.82 -14.96 3.94
C ASP A 8 1.19 -15.38 2.61
N PHE A 9 0.75 -16.64 2.53
CA PHE A 9 0.04 -17.17 1.38
C PHE A 9 -1.47 -17.00 1.59
N ALA A 10 -2.19 -16.71 0.51
CA ALA A 10 -3.63 -16.67 0.51
C ALA A 10 -4.19 -17.28 -0.77
N ALA A 11 -5.33 -17.96 -0.70
CA ALA A 11 -6.09 -18.39 -1.87
C ALA A 11 -7.58 -18.18 -1.65
N HIS A 12 -8.34 -17.94 -2.72
CA HIS A 12 -9.77 -17.60 -2.61
C HIS A 12 -10.58 -18.63 -1.81
N PHE A 13 -10.32 -19.92 -2.01
CA PHE A 13 -10.99 -21.01 -1.28
C PHE A 13 -10.30 -21.42 0.04
N GLN A 14 -9.25 -20.71 0.45
CA GLN A 14 -8.54 -21.00 1.68
C GLN A 14 -9.33 -20.50 2.90
N LYS A 15 -9.54 -21.38 3.87
CA LYS A 15 -10.18 -21.02 5.15
C LYS A 15 -9.39 -19.91 5.83
N GLY A 16 -10.06 -18.81 6.16
CA GLY A 16 -9.44 -17.66 6.83
C GLY A 16 -8.68 -16.70 5.91
N PHE A 17 -8.53 -17.03 4.61
CA PHE A 17 -7.85 -16.29 3.53
C PHE A 17 -6.40 -15.87 3.84
N ARG A 18 -6.18 -15.10 4.91
CA ARG A 18 -4.89 -14.58 5.41
C ARG A 18 -4.35 -15.38 6.60
N ASN A 19 -3.14 -14.99 7.03
CA ASN A 19 -2.44 -15.49 8.21
C ASN A 19 -1.88 -16.91 8.05
N HIS A 20 -1.54 -17.30 6.81
CA HIS A 20 -0.90 -18.56 6.50
C HIS A 20 0.56 -18.31 6.13
N VAL A 21 1.37 -18.05 7.16
CA VAL A 21 2.80 -17.81 6.98
C VAL A 21 3.52 -19.13 6.75
N VAL A 22 4.12 -19.25 5.57
CA VAL A 22 4.80 -20.46 5.10
C VAL A 22 6.15 -20.12 4.50
N SER A 23 7.06 -21.10 4.45
CA SER A 23 8.28 -20.96 3.65
C SER A 23 7.91 -20.73 2.19
N VAL A 24 8.62 -19.84 1.49
CA VAL A 24 8.44 -19.59 0.06
C VAL A 24 8.53 -20.88 -0.77
N THR A 25 9.34 -21.85 -0.33
CA THR A 25 9.49 -23.16 -0.96
C THR A 25 8.24 -24.03 -0.91
N LYS A 26 7.23 -23.67 -0.10
CA LYS A 26 5.94 -24.37 0.00
C LYS A 26 4.85 -23.75 -0.87
N VAL A 27 5.08 -22.54 -1.41
CA VAL A 27 4.11 -21.84 -2.24
C VAL A 27 3.72 -22.61 -3.51
N PRO A 28 4.65 -23.25 -4.26
CA PRO A 28 4.28 -24.08 -5.43
C PRO A 28 3.24 -25.15 -5.12
N GLU A 29 3.50 -25.96 -4.09
CA GLU A 29 2.61 -27.04 -3.63
C GLU A 29 1.23 -26.50 -3.22
N LEU A 30 1.20 -25.35 -2.55
CA LEU A 30 -0.04 -24.70 -2.14
C LEU A 30 -0.83 -24.18 -3.34
N MET A 31 -0.19 -23.56 -4.32
CA MET A 31 -0.84 -23.11 -5.56
C MET A 31 -1.56 -24.27 -6.25
N GLU A 32 -0.91 -25.44 -6.37
CA GLU A 32 -1.53 -26.63 -6.93
C GLU A 32 -2.69 -27.16 -6.09
N SER A 33 -2.53 -27.19 -4.76
CA SER A 33 -3.58 -27.66 -3.83
C SER A 33 -4.87 -26.83 -3.89
N PHE A 34 -4.76 -25.56 -4.30
CA PHE A 34 -5.89 -24.66 -4.54
C PHE A 34 -6.25 -24.50 -6.02
N GLY A 35 -5.78 -25.42 -6.88
CA GLY A 35 -6.10 -25.47 -8.31
C GLY A 35 -5.67 -24.22 -9.08
N ARG A 36 -4.64 -23.51 -8.59
CA ARG A 36 -4.18 -22.21 -9.11
C ARG A 36 -5.31 -21.18 -9.25
N TYR A 37 -6.36 -21.28 -8.45
CA TYR A 37 -7.47 -20.35 -8.49
C TYR A 37 -7.24 -19.22 -7.50
N SER A 38 -6.99 -18.01 -8.03
CA SER A 38 -6.83 -16.78 -7.26
C SER A 38 -5.93 -16.98 -6.04
N CYS A 39 -4.67 -17.36 -6.28
CA CYS A 39 -3.66 -17.50 -5.24
C CYS A 39 -2.80 -16.24 -5.16
N PHE A 40 -2.41 -15.88 -3.95
CA PHE A 40 -1.71 -14.65 -3.63
C PHE A 40 -0.57 -14.96 -2.67
N SER A 41 0.42 -14.07 -2.64
CA SER A 41 1.46 -14.07 -1.63
C SER A 41 1.89 -12.66 -1.29
N THR A 42 2.44 -12.46 -0.10
CA THR A 42 3.15 -11.23 0.19
C THR A 42 4.40 -11.14 -0.67
N TYR A 43 4.62 -9.99 -1.30
CA TYR A 43 5.89 -9.75 -2.00
C TYR A 43 7.03 -9.40 -1.04
N PHE A 44 6.69 -8.98 0.18
CA PHE A 44 7.64 -8.93 1.27
C PHE A 44 7.82 -10.32 1.87
N PHE A 45 9.08 -10.66 2.08
CA PHE A 45 9.53 -11.85 2.76
C PHE A 45 9.87 -11.49 4.19
N PHE A 46 9.61 -12.43 5.08
CA PHE A 46 9.80 -12.33 6.51
C PHE A 46 10.90 -13.29 6.97
N SER A 47 11.59 -12.91 8.04
CA SER A 47 12.37 -13.86 8.85
C SER A 47 11.46 -14.60 9.83
N ASP A 48 12.02 -15.60 10.51
CA ASP A 48 11.42 -16.30 11.65
C ASP A 48 10.76 -15.40 12.71
N GLU A 49 11.22 -14.14 12.87
CA GLU A 49 10.58 -13.11 13.72
C GLU A 49 9.06 -13.02 13.55
N VAL A 50 8.54 -13.23 12.33
CA VAL A 50 7.10 -13.16 12.08
C VAL A 50 6.33 -14.28 12.79
N LEU A 51 6.93 -15.46 12.95
CA LEU A 51 6.29 -16.59 13.62
C LEU A 51 6.21 -16.32 15.13
N THR A 52 7.27 -15.77 15.71
CA THR A 52 7.27 -15.30 17.12
C THR A 52 6.28 -14.16 17.35
N TYR A 53 6.16 -13.25 16.39
CA TYR A 53 5.13 -12.20 16.44
C TYR A 53 3.73 -12.81 16.44
N MET A 54 3.44 -13.72 15.52
CA MET A 54 2.12 -14.36 15.42
C MET A 54 1.79 -15.26 16.61
N SER A 55 2.78 -15.87 17.27
CA SER A 55 2.53 -16.69 18.47
C SER A 55 2.16 -15.86 19.71
N THR A 56 2.46 -14.56 19.71
CA THR A 56 2.17 -13.64 20.83
C THR A 56 1.02 -12.67 20.52
N ARG A 57 0.49 -12.68 19.29
CA ARG A 57 -0.60 -11.83 18.81
C ARG A 57 -1.74 -12.69 18.26
N ALA A 58 -2.90 -12.57 18.89
CA ALA A 58 -4.13 -13.20 18.41
C ALA A 58 -5.26 -12.16 18.26
N VAL A 59 -6.11 -12.37 17.27
CA VAL A 59 -7.43 -11.73 17.13
C VAL A 59 -8.45 -12.87 17.18
N ASP A 60 -9.42 -12.77 18.08
CA ASP A 60 -10.41 -13.84 18.35
C ASP A 60 -9.75 -15.21 18.60
N SER A 61 -8.67 -15.21 19.40
CA SER A 61 -7.88 -16.40 19.74
C SER A 61 -7.20 -17.08 18.54
N LYS A 62 -7.12 -16.43 17.38
CA LYS A 62 -6.41 -16.92 16.18
C LYS A 62 -5.16 -16.08 15.90
N PRO A 63 -4.01 -16.71 15.60
CA PRO A 63 -2.79 -15.99 15.22
C PRO A 63 -3.02 -15.02 14.07
N THR A 64 -2.42 -13.83 14.14
CA THR A 64 -2.52 -12.85 13.04
C THR A 64 -1.19 -12.21 12.69
N ILE A 65 -0.95 -12.04 11.39
CA ILE A 65 0.19 -11.26 10.86
C ILE A 65 -0.11 -9.75 10.83
N SER A 66 -1.38 -9.35 11.00
CA SER A 66 -1.79 -7.95 10.97
C SER A 66 -0.99 -7.11 11.98
N GLY A 67 -0.55 -5.93 11.56
CA GLY A 67 0.26 -5.04 12.39
C GLY A 67 1.74 -5.42 12.53
N TYR A 68 2.24 -6.44 11.82
CA TYR A 68 3.66 -6.78 11.86
C TYR A 68 4.53 -5.59 11.41
N GLU A 69 5.43 -5.13 12.29
CA GLU A 69 6.34 -3.99 12.05
C GLU A 69 7.82 -4.38 12.00
N GLY A 70 8.12 -5.67 11.97
CA GLY A 70 9.48 -6.18 11.91
C GLY A 70 10.19 -5.84 10.59
N LYS A 71 11.45 -6.28 10.50
CA LYS A 71 12.20 -6.15 9.25
C LYS A 71 11.53 -7.01 8.18
N VAL A 72 11.61 -6.54 6.94
CA VAL A 72 11.20 -7.27 5.74
C VAL A 72 12.25 -7.11 4.66
N TRP A 73 12.23 -8.02 3.70
CA TRP A 73 13.00 -7.96 2.46
C TRP A 73 12.07 -8.26 1.28
N ALA A 74 12.40 -7.82 0.08
CA ALA A 74 11.63 -8.16 -1.12
C ALA A 74 12.59 -8.53 -2.25
N PRO A 75 12.32 -9.60 -3.01
CA PRO A 75 13.11 -9.95 -4.19
C PRO A 75 12.89 -8.96 -5.34
N TYR A 76 11.69 -8.39 -5.45
CA TYR A 76 11.32 -7.43 -6.47
C TYR A 76 10.59 -6.20 -5.88
N PHE A 77 10.61 -5.11 -6.63
CA PHE A 77 9.82 -3.92 -6.41
C PHE A 77 8.59 -3.95 -7.34
N PRO A 78 7.37 -4.13 -6.79
CA PRO A 78 6.16 -4.20 -7.61
C PRO A 78 5.58 -2.82 -7.89
N ILE A 79 5.04 -2.65 -9.10
CA ILE A 79 4.19 -1.54 -9.49
C ILE A 79 2.90 -2.15 -10.05
N ASP A 80 1.78 -1.77 -9.45
CA ASP A 80 0.46 -2.20 -9.89
C ASP A 80 -0.18 -1.05 -10.65
N ILE A 81 -0.63 -1.37 -11.86
CA ILE A 81 -1.17 -0.45 -12.84
C ILE A 81 -2.60 -0.87 -13.09
N ASP A 82 -3.57 -0.15 -12.52
CA ASP A 82 -4.99 -0.43 -12.67
C ASP A 82 -5.75 0.84 -13.02
N HIS A 83 -6.58 0.76 -14.05
CA HIS A 83 -7.41 1.87 -14.47
C HIS A 83 -8.71 1.36 -15.11
N SER A 84 -9.79 2.14 -15.02
CA SER A 84 -11.08 1.79 -15.64
C SER A 84 -10.99 1.78 -17.17
N ASP A 85 -10.26 2.74 -17.74
CA ASP A 85 -9.84 2.74 -19.15
C ASP A 85 -8.57 1.91 -19.34
N PHE A 86 -8.71 0.78 -20.03
CA PHE A 86 -7.63 -0.13 -20.40
C PHE A 86 -6.51 0.55 -21.20
N GLY A 87 -6.85 1.51 -22.06
CA GLY A 87 -5.87 2.26 -22.87
C GLY A 87 -4.92 3.08 -22.01
N VAL A 88 -5.41 3.68 -20.92
CA VAL A 88 -4.58 4.38 -19.93
C VAL A 88 -3.62 3.40 -19.25
N ALA A 89 -4.12 2.24 -18.79
CA ALA A 89 -3.30 1.23 -18.13
C ALA A 89 -2.18 0.69 -19.05
N VAL A 90 -2.49 0.38 -20.31
CA VAL A 90 -1.49 -0.07 -21.31
C VAL A 90 -0.45 1.01 -21.56
N ARG A 91 -0.85 2.28 -21.76
CA ARG A 91 0.10 3.37 -21.99
C ARG A 91 1.01 3.60 -20.79
N ALA A 92 0.47 3.55 -19.56
CA ALA A 92 1.27 3.66 -18.34
C ALA A 92 2.26 2.49 -18.21
N ALA A 93 1.82 1.25 -18.51
CA ALA A 93 2.68 0.07 -18.51
C ALA A 93 3.81 0.17 -19.54
N ARG A 94 3.51 0.58 -20.77
CA ARG A 94 4.51 0.79 -21.84
C ARG A 94 5.52 1.87 -21.47
N PHE A 95 5.03 2.98 -20.94
CA PHE A 95 5.89 4.09 -20.50
C PHE A 95 6.86 3.63 -19.42
N LEU A 96 6.36 3.02 -18.34
CA LEU A 96 7.22 2.57 -17.23
C LEU A 96 8.16 1.45 -17.66
N ALA A 97 7.72 0.53 -18.53
CA ALA A 97 8.61 -0.48 -19.10
C ALA A 97 9.75 0.16 -19.89
N SER A 98 9.46 1.15 -20.73
CA SER A 98 10.50 1.91 -21.46
C SER A 98 11.39 2.69 -20.52
N PHE A 99 10.82 3.32 -19.49
CA PHE A 99 11.58 4.06 -18.50
C PHE A 99 12.59 3.17 -17.76
N PHE A 100 12.22 1.93 -17.41
CA PHE A 100 13.15 0.99 -16.79
C PHE A 100 14.17 0.44 -17.77
N LEU A 101 13.72 -0.09 -18.90
CA LEU A 101 14.58 -0.81 -19.85
C LEU A 101 15.52 0.16 -20.58
N ASP A 102 14.99 1.28 -21.05
CA ASP A 102 15.71 2.22 -21.91
C ASP A 102 16.26 3.40 -21.08
N GLY A 103 15.45 3.94 -20.16
CA GLY A 103 15.84 5.10 -19.34
C GLY A 103 16.81 4.76 -18.22
N TRP A 104 16.59 3.65 -17.51
CA TRP A 104 17.51 3.15 -16.48
C TRP A 104 18.47 2.08 -16.98
N GLU A 105 18.41 1.71 -18.26
CA GLU A 105 19.25 0.66 -18.85
C GLU A 105 19.15 -0.65 -18.05
N VAL A 106 17.95 -1.00 -17.58
CA VAL A 106 17.70 -2.27 -16.90
C VAL A 106 17.65 -3.40 -17.92
N GLU A 107 18.37 -4.48 -17.66
CA GLU A 107 18.32 -5.67 -18.52
C GLU A 107 16.89 -6.25 -18.60
N PRO A 108 16.44 -6.74 -19.77
CA PRO A 108 15.09 -7.28 -19.93
C PRO A 108 14.69 -8.35 -18.90
N ASN A 109 15.63 -9.20 -18.51
CA ASN A 109 15.39 -10.27 -17.52
C ASN A 109 15.23 -9.74 -16.08
N ALA A 110 15.50 -8.46 -15.81
CA ALA A 110 15.26 -7.86 -14.50
C ALA A 110 13.85 -7.25 -14.38
N LEU A 111 13.09 -7.13 -15.46
CA LEU A 111 11.73 -6.60 -15.46
C LEU A 111 10.74 -7.67 -15.92
N LEU A 112 9.82 -8.06 -15.02
CA LEU A 112 8.67 -8.86 -15.41
C LEU A 112 7.47 -7.97 -15.63
N ILE A 113 6.78 -8.22 -16.73
CA ILE A 113 5.55 -7.54 -17.10
C ILE A 113 4.46 -8.60 -17.08
N TYR A 114 3.39 -8.36 -16.33
CA TYR A 114 2.24 -9.22 -16.28
C TYR A 114 0.99 -8.47 -16.69
N PHE A 115 0.19 -9.03 -17.57
CA PHE A 115 -1.23 -8.69 -17.59
C PHE A 115 -1.88 -9.30 -16.36
N SER A 116 -2.68 -8.52 -15.62
CA SER A 116 -3.23 -8.97 -14.35
C SER A 116 -4.27 -10.08 -14.53
N GLY A 117 -4.89 -10.20 -15.70
CA GLY A 117 -6.06 -11.05 -15.94
C GLY A 117 -7.38 -10.28 -15.85
N SER A 118 -7.36 -8.96 -15.67
CA SER A 118 -8.58 -8.14 -15.72
C SER A 118 -8.38 -6.89 -16.58
N LYS A 119 -8.09 -5.73 -16.00
CA LYS A 119 -7.99 -4.45 -16.72
C LYS A 119 -6.64 -3.73 -16.52
N GLY A 120 -5.70 -4.37 -15.82
CA GLY A 120 -4.46 -3.77 -15.37
C GLY A 120 -3.22 -4.63 -15.61
N PHE A 121 -2.07 -4.10 -15.23
CA PHE A 121 -0.76 -4.70 -15.39
C PHE A 121 0.03 -4.68 -14.08
N HIS A 122 0.93 -5.63 -13.90
CA HIS A 122 1.93 -5.58 -12.85
C HIS A 122 3.32 -5.56 -13.46
N LEU A 123 4.12 -4.57 -13.07
CA LEU A 123 5.55 -4.53 -13.38
C LEU A 123 6.31 -4.92 -12.12
N MET A 124 7.17 -5.93 -12.21
CA MET A 124 8.00 -6.39 -11.10
C MET A 124 9.46 -6.23 -11.48
N LEU A 125 10.13 -5.29 -10.81
CA LEU A 125 11.54 -4.98 -11.05
C LEU A 125 12.42 -5.69 -10.01
N ASP A 126 13.33 -6.55 -10.44
CA ASP A 126 14.24 -7.26 -9.54
C ASP A 126 15.04 -6.26 -8.69
N THR A 127 15.02 -6.40 -7.37
CA THR A 127 15.69 -5.45 -6.47
C THR A 127 17.20 -5.41 -6.61
N ARG A 128 17.83 -6.43 -7.22
CA ARG A 128 19.26 -6.47 -7.52
C ARG A 128 19.68 -5.34 -8.46
N VAL A 129 18.77 -4.80 -9.28
CA VAL A 129 19.08 -3.62 -10.12
C VAL A 129 19.46 -2.39 -9.29
N PHE A 130 19.01 -2.31 -8.03
CA PHE A 130 19.34 -1.22 -7.11
C PHE A 130 20.68 -1.41 -6.37
N GLY A 131 21.39 -2.51 -6.65
CA GLY A 131 22.52 -2.97 -5.86
C GLY A 131 22.09 -3.68 -4.57
N LYS A 132 22.88 -3.54 -3.50
CA LYS A 132 22.62 -4.25 -2.24
C LYS A 132 21.40 -3.68 -1.49
N VAL A 133 20.25 -4.31 -1.65
CA VAL A 133 19.05 -4.09 -0.83
C VAL A 133 19.08 -5.01 0.39
N VAL A 134 19.20 -4.42 1.58
CA VAL A 134 19.25 -5.17 2.85
C VAL A 134 17.87 -5.19 3.52
N PRO A 135 17.52 -6.28 4.23
CA PRO A 135 16.29 -6.33 5.01
C PRO A 135 16.20 -5.19 6.03
N SER A 136 15.07 -4.49 6.09
CA SER A 136 14.89 -3.34 6.98
C SER A 136 13.40 -3.03 7.22
N ARG A 137 13.11 -2.39 8.37
CA ARG A 137 11.77 -1.84 8.68
C ARG A 137 11.35 -0.72 7.73
N SER A 138 12.31 -0.07 7.08
CA SER A 138 12.10 1.10 6.21
C SER A 138 11.89 0.76 4.73
N ILE A 139 12.11 -0.50 4.29
CA ILE A 139 11.92 -0.87 2.87
C ILE A 139 10.51 -0.52 2.36
N PRO A 140 9.41 -0.80 3.09
CA PRO A 140 8.07 -0.42 2.65
C PRO A 140 7.91 1.08 2.39
N LEU A 141 8.48 1.92 3.27
CA LEU A 141 8.47 3.38 3.10
C LEU A 141 9.31 3.83 1.90
N ILE A 142 10.46 3.19 1.68
CA ILE A 142 11.32 3.46 0.52
C ILE A 142 10.59 3.09 -0.78
N PHE A 143 9.98 1.91 -0.86
CA PHE A 143 9.20 1.47 -2.02
C PHE A 143 7.97 2.38 -2.26
N SER A 144 7.30 2.81 -1.20
CA SER A 144 6.21 3.79 -1.29
C SER A 144 6.71 5.13 -1.85
N ALA A 145 7.88 5.61 -1.42
CA ALA A 145 8.49 6.82 -1.97
C ALA A 145 8.94 6.64 -3.44
N MET A 146 9.46 5.46 -3.79
CA MET A 146 9.84 5.13 -5.16
C MET A 146 8.64 5.22 -6.11
N ARG A 147 7.51 4.59 -5.76
CA ARG A 147 6.27 4.69 -6.55
C ARG A 147 5.84 6.14 -6.74
N ARG A 148 5.78 6.93 -5.66
CA ARG A 148 5.40 8.36 -5.74
C ARG A 148 6.31 9.15 -6.67
N HIS A 149 7.61 8.88 -6.67
CA HIS A 149 8.53 9.54 -7.60
C HIS A 149 8.37 9.06 -9.03
N LEU A 150 8.17 7.76 -9.25
CA LEU A 150 7.96 7.22 -10.61
C LEU A 150 6.67 7.74 -11.24
N VAL A 151 5.64 7.99 -10.42
CA VAL A 151 4.41 8.63 -10.87
C VAL A 151 4.65 10.05 -11.40
N GLN A 152 5.65 10.76 -10.87
CA GLN A 152 6.00 12.10 -11.36
C GLN A 152 6.73 12.08 -12.72
N GLU A 153 7.25 10.92 -13.13
CA GLU A 153 7.88 10.75 -14.44
C GLU A 153 6.84 10.42 -15.53
N LEU A 154 5.63 10.00 -15.13
CA LEU A 154 4.57 9.66 -16.07
C LEU A 154 4.00 10.93 -16.75
N PRO A 155 3.65 10.83 -18.04
CA PRO A 155 2.84 11.85 -18.70
C PRO A 155 1.52 12.11 -17.95
N GLU A 156 1.03 13.35 -18.04
CA GLU A 156 -0.22 13.78 -17.43
C GLU A 156 -1.39 12.84 -17.81
N GLY A 157 -2.16 12.41 -16.81
CA GLY A 157 -3.31 11.53 -16.97
C GLY A 157 -2.98 10.03 -16.97
N LEU A 158 -1.69 9.66 -16.99
CA LEU A 158 -1.27 8.25 -16.79
C LEU A 158 -0.93 7.96 -15.32
N ASP A 159 -0.61 8.98 -14.53
CA ASP A 159 -0.28 8.91 -13.12
C ASP A 159 -1.39 8.25 -12.28
N GLN A 160 -2.65 8.51 -12.62
CA GLN A 160 -3.83 7.95 -11.97
C GLN A 160 -3.98 6.43 -12.12
N ALA A 161 -3.23 5.80 -13.05
CA ALA A 161 -3.26 4.36 -13.24
C ALA A 161 -2.39 3.61 -12.21
N ILE A 162 -1.52 4.29 -11.46
CA ILE A 162 -0.60 3.62 -10.54
C ILE A 162 -1.19 3.50 -9.14
N ASP A 163 -1.34 2.27 -8.63
CA ASP A 163 -1.80 2.06 -7.26
C ASP A 163 -0.70 2.42 -6.24
N LEU A 164 -0.85 3.59 -5.64
CA LEU A 164 0.02 4.10 -4.57
C LEU A 164 -0.29 3.51 -3.19
N SER A 165 -1.38 2.75 -3.05
CA SER A 165 -1.80 2.17 -1.76
C SER A 165 -0.98 0.93 -1.35
N ILE A 166 -0.17 0.37 -2.26
CA ILE A 166 0.74 -0.75 -1.99
C ILE A 166 1.89 -0.28 -1.07
N LYS A 167 1.64 -0.19 0.23
CA LYS A 167 2.62 0.31 1.21
C LYS A 167 2.77 -0.57 2.44
N ASP A 168 1.81 -1.46 2.70
CA ASP A 168 1.81 -2.30 3.88
C ASP A 168 2.75 -3.51 3.74
N ARG A 169 3.30 -3.96 4.88
CA ARG A 169 4.27 -5.07 4.95
C ARG A 169 3.65 -6.42 4.62
N VAL A 170 2.33 -6.51 4.75
CA VAL A 170 1.55 -7.73 4.58
C VAL A 170 0.73 -7.67 3.29
N ARG A 171 1.16 -6.85 2.32
CA ARG A 171 0.43 -6.62 1.08
C ARG A 171 0.52 -7.85 0.19
N LEU A 172 -0.63 -8.43 -0.11
CA LEU A 172 -0.74 -9.55 -1.04
C LEU A 172 -0.71 -9.06 -2.49
N LEU A 173 -0.04 -9.82 -3.34
CA LEU A 173 -0.12 -9.73 -4.79
C LEU A 173 -0.51 -11.09 -5.35
N ARG A 174 -1.35 -11.08 -6.40
CA ARG A 174 -1.75 -12.32 -7.08
C ARG A 174 -0.53 -12.97 -7.74
N LEU A 175 -0.37 -14.27 -7.54
CA LEU A 175 0.71 -15.07 -8.10
C LEU A 175 0.48 -15.29 -9.62
N PRO A 176 1.54 -15.37 -10.42
CA PRO A 176 1.45 -15.59 -11.85
C PRO A 176 0.78 -16.93 -12.17
N ASN A 177 0.17 -17.03 -13.35
CA ASN A 177 -0.55 -18.20 -13.83
C ASN A 177 -1.69 -18.69 -12.92
N THR A 178 -2.17 -17.83 -12.03
CA THR A 178 -3.40 -18.10 -11.27
C THR A 178 -4.58 -17.42 -11.94
N MET A 179 -5.74 -18.06 -11.90
CA MET A 179 -6.98 -17.53 -12.48
C MET A 179 -7.55 -16.41 -11.61
N HIS A 180 -7.91 -15.30 -12.24
CA HIS A 180 -8.64 -14.21 -11.62
C HIS A 180 -10.10 -14.61 -11.35
N GLU A 181 -10.62 -14.32 -10.17
CA GLU A 181 -11.92 -14.81 -9.70
C GLU A 181 -13.13 -14.33 -10.53
N LYS A 182 -13.11 -13.08 -11.01
CA LYS A 182 -14.19 -12.51 -11.83
C LYS A 182 -14.09 -12.80 -13.32
N SER A 183 -12.91 -12.63 -13.92
CA SER A 183 -12.73 -12.75 -15.38
C SER A 183 -12.40 -14.19 -15.82
N ASN A 184 -11.99 -15.07 -14.89
CA ASN A 184 -11.46 -16.39 -15.17
C ASN A 184 -10.23 -16.41 -16.09
N LEU A 185 -9.58 -15.26 -16.31
CA LEU A 185 -8.33 -15.16 -17.05
C LEU A 185 -7.14 -15.32 -16.12
N HIS A 186 -6.05 -15.86 -16.66
CA HIS A 186 -4.80 -16.04 -15.94
C HIS A 186 -4.04 -14.72 -15.84
N LYS A 187 -3.32 -14.53 -14.72
CA LYS A 187 -2.25 -13.53 -14.65
C LYS A 187 -1.05 -14.01 -15.48
N VAL A 188 -0.92 -13.55 -16.72
CA VAL A 188 0.09 -14.05 -17.66
C VAL A 188 1.27 -13.09 -17.81
N PHE A 189 2.47 -13.66 -17.91
CA PHE A 189 3.66 -12.91 -18.31
C PHE A 189 3.49 -12.38 -19.74
N MET A 190 4.03 -11.20 -19.99
CA MET A 190 4.11 -10.57 -21.29
C MET A 190 5.54 -10.14 -21.59
N SER A 191 5.99 -10.37 -22.82
CA SER A 191 7.24 -9.78 -23.31
C SER A 191 7.05 -8.27 -23.55
N ARG A 192 8.18 -7.55 -23.67
CA ARG A 192 8.17 -6.14 -24.07
C ARG A 192 7.51 -5.94 -25.44
N GLU A 193 7.83 -6.81 -26.39
CA GLU A 193 7.25 -6.77 -27.74
C GLU A 193 5.74 -7.01 -27.70
N GLU A 194 5.27 -8.00 -26.94
CA GLU A 194 3.83 -8.28 -26.78
C GLU A 194 3.12 -7.08 -26.14
N LEU A 195 3.72 -6.45 -25.12
CA LEU A 195 3.16 -5.26 -24.49
C LEU A 195 2.99 -4.12 -25.51
N ASP A 196 3.95 -3.92 -26.41
CA ASP A 196 3.98 -2.82 -27.38
C ASP A 196 3.07 -3.05 -28.60
N THR A 197 2.92 -4.30 -29.02
CA THR A 197 2.29 -4.64 -30.32
C THR A 197 0.88 -5.21 -30.19
N LEU A 198 0.56 -5.92 -29.10
CA LEU A 198 -0.75 -6.54 -28.97
C LEU A 198 -1.84 -5.51 -28.64
N ASP A 199 -3.01 -5.74 -29.22
CA ASP A 199 -4.22 -5.02 -28.85
C ASP A 199 -4.92 -5.66 -27.65
N ARG A 200 -6.03 -5.07 -27.22
CA ARG A 200 -6.80 -5.57 -26.09
C ARG A 200 -7.25 -7.02 -26.29
N ASN A 201 -7.77 -7.38 -27.46
CA ASN A 201 -8.34 -8.71 -27.67
C ASN A 201 -7.23 -9.76 -27.64
N ALA A 202 -6.11 -9.50 -28.31
CA ALA A 202 -4.96 -10.40 -28.30
C ALA A 202 -4.36 -10.59 -26.89
N ILE A 203 -4.32 -9.54 -26.06
CA ILE A 203 -3.89 -9.65 -24.65
C ILE A 203 -4.84 -10.53 -23.84
N PHE A 204 -6.15 -10.41 -24.07
CA PHE A 204 -7.15 -11.21 -23.38
C PHE A 204 -7.12 -12.68 -23.83
N ASP A 205 -6.93 -12.92 -25.13
CA ASP A 205 -6.76 -14.26 -25.68
C ASP A 205 -5.49 -14.94 -25.13
N LEU A 206 -4.40 -14.19 -25.01
CA LEU A 206 -3.17 -14.66 -24.38
C LEU A 206 -3.38 -15.09 -22.92
N ALA A 207 -4.30 -14.44 -22.22
CA ALA A 207 -4.61 -14.70 -20.81
C ALA A 207 -5.55 -15.90 -20.59
N GLN A 208 -6.04 -16.53 -21.65
CA GLN A 208 -6.90 -17.72 -21.54
C GLN A 208 -6.15 -18.94 -20.97
N THR A 209 -4.82 -18.99 -21.14
CA THR A 209 -3.99 -20.11 -20.70
C THR A 209 -2.79 -19.65 -19.88
N ALA A 210 -2.37 -20.49 -18.92
CA ALA A 210 -1.14 -20.27 -18.18
C ALA A 210 0.10 -20.34 -19.11
N ARG A 211 1.13 -19.57 -18.79
CA ARG A 211 2.36 -19.48 -19.59
C ARG A 211 3.59 -19.93 -18.81
N THR A 212 4.56 -20.53 -19.47
CA THR A 212 5.85 -20.86 -18.86
C THR A 212 6.59 -19.60 -18.41
N LEU A 213 7.16 -19.63 -17.21
CA LEU A 213 8.05 -18.59 -16.71
C LEU A 213 9.50 -19.05 -16.89
N SER A 214 10.31 -18.28 -17.60
CA SER A 214 11.72 -18.61 -17.90
C SER A 214 12.72 -17.84 -17.04
N VAL A 215 12.30 -16.74 -16.43
CA VAL A 215 13.15 -15.80 -15.68
C VAL A 215 13.06 -16.05 -14.17
N THR A 216 11.96 -16.62 -13.70
CA THR A 216 11.67 -16.90 -12.29
C THR A 216 11.32 -18.37 -12.09
N ASP A 217 11.20 -18.77 -10.83
CA ASP A 217 10.40 -19.92 -10.47
C ASP A 217 8.92 -19.77 -10.88
N GLU A 218 8.16 -20.86 -10.78
CA GLU A 218 6.74 -20.91 -11.15
C GLU A 218 5.83 -19.99 -10.31
N THR A 219 6.33 -19.51 -9.16
CA THR A 219 5.62 -18.58 -8.29
C THR A 219 5.86 -17.12 -8.67
N GLY A 220 6.84 -16.83 -9.52
CA GLY A 220 7.28 -15.47 -9.83
C GLY A 220 7.94 -14.76 -8.65
N LEU A 221 8.18 -15.44 -7.53
CA LEU A 221 8.74 -14.83 -6.33
C LEU A 221 10.27 -14.83 -6.33
N LEU A 222 10.89 -15.78 -7.02
CA LEU A 222 12.34 -15.97 -7.01
C LEU A 222 12.88 -15.91 -8.44
N TRP A 223 13.73 -14.92 -8.72
CA TRP A 223 14.46 -14.85 -9.98
C TRP A 223 15.50 -15.96 -10.07
N GLN A 224 15.60 -16.56 -11.25
CA GLN A 224 16.59 -17.58 -11.60
C GLN A 224 17.69 -17.02 -12.50
N SER A 225 17.43 -15.92 -13.20
CA SER A 225 18.43 -15.23 -14.03
C SER A 225 19.43 -14.44 -13.18
N ASN A 226 20.62 -14.24 -13.74
CA ASN A 226 21.54 -13.22 -13.25
C ASN A 226 20.98 -11.84 -13.62
N VAL A 227 21.11 -10.89 -12.70
CA VAL A 227 20.67 -9.50 -12.88
C VAL A 227 21.83 -8.60 -12.50
N THR A 228 22.18 -7.70 -13.41
CA THR A 228 23.20 -6.68 -13.17
C THR A 228 22.61 -5.44 -12.51
N VAL A 229 23.48 -4.66 -11.89
CA VAL A 229 23.09 -3.41 -11.23
C VAL A 229 22.94 -2.32 -12.29
N SER A 230 21.76 -1.68 -12.35
CA SER A 230 21.60 -0.44 -13.10
C SER A 230 22.13 0.73 -12.29
N ARG A 231 22.99 1.55 -12.92
CA ARG A 231 23.60 2.73 -12.27
C ARG A 231 22.54 3.72 -11.81
N ASP A 232 21.54 3.97 -12.65
CA ASP A 232 20.52 4.99 -12.40
C ASP A 232 19.46 4.49 -11.42
N ALA A 233 19.04 3.23 -11.54
CA ALA A 233 18.19 2.59 -10.54
C ALA A 233 18.85 2.59 -9.15
N ALA A 234 20.14 2.22 -9.07
CA ALA A 234 20.89 2.24 -7.82
C ALA A 234 21.05 3.65 -7.23
N ARG A 235 21.31 4.67 -8.07
CA ARG A 235 21.38 6.07 -7.63
C ARG A 235 20.03 6.54 -7.09
N PHE A 236 18.94 6.22 -7.80
CA PHE A 236 17.58 6.53 -7.40
C PHE A 236 17.23 5.92 -6.04
N PHE A 237 17.45 4.60 -5.88
CA PHE A 237 17.22 3.90 -4.62
C PHE A 237 18.05 4.48 -3.47
N LYS A 238 19.35 4.75 -3.69
CA LYS A 238 20.24 5.33 -2.66
C LYS A 238 19.78 6.72 -2.22
N ARG A 239 19.31 7.56 -3.16
CA ARG A 239 18.75 8.89 -2.87
C ARG A 239 17.52 8.78 -1.97
N LEU A 240 16.55 7.94 -2.34
CA LEU A 240 15.30 7.78 -1.57
C LEU A 240 15.53 7.13 -0.22
N ARG A 241 16.43 6.15 -0.14
CA ARG A 241 16.85 5.57 1.14
C ARG A 241 17.43 6.63 2.09
N ARG A 242 18.23 7.57 1.57
CA ARG A 242 18.79 8.67 2.38
C ARG A 242 17.69 9.63 2.85
N GLN A 243 16.76 10.00 1.97
CA GLN A 243 15.63 10.88 2.31
C GLN A 243 14.73 10.25 3.38
N VAL A 244 14.30 8.99 3.20
CA VAL A 244 13.50 8.27 4.18
C VAL A 244 14.23 8.18 5.52
N ARG A 245 15.53 7.87 5.52
CA ARG A 245 16.33 7.83 6.76
C ARG A 245 16.37 9.18 7.48
N GLN A 246 16.43 10.29 6.75
CA GLN A 246 16.41 11.64 7.34
C GLN A 246 15.06 11.96 7.95
N ILE A 247 13.97 11.64 7.24
CA ILE A 247 12.60 11.86 7.71
C ILE A 247 12.34 11.03 8.96
N THR A 248 12.66 9.72 8.95
CA THR A 248 12.43 8.82 10.09
C THR A 248 13.32 9.08 11.30
N LYS A 249 14.38 9.89 11.16
CA LYS A 249 15.28 10.24 12.27
C LYS A 249 14.80 11.43 13.08
N LYS A 250 14.05 12.34 12.45
CA LYS A 250 13.52 13.51 13.15
C LYS A 250 12.26 13.06 13.90
N PRO A 251 12.11 13.36 15.20
CA PRO A 251 10.82 13.24 15.84
C PRO A 251 9.81 14.06 15.04
N PHE A 252 8.59 13.54 14.88
CA PHE A 252 7.54 14.33 14.27
C PHE A 252 7.29 15.55 15.13
N GLU A 253 7.55 16.74 14.60
CA GLU A 253 7.16 17.97 15.25
C GLU A 253 5.66 18.15 15.03
N TYR A 254 4.88 17.94 16.09
CA TYR A 254 3.48 18.29 16.09
C TYR A 254 3.36 19.80 15.87
N HIS A 255 2.70 20.20 14.78
CA HIS A 255 2.47 21.61 14.49
C HIS A 255 1.46 22.27 15.45
N PHE A 256 0.75 21.45 16.22
CA PHE A 256 -0.23 21.88 17.22
C PHE A 256 0.23 21.40 18.59
N ARG A 257 0.06 22.23 19.61
CA ARG A 257 0.26 21.80 21.00
C ARG A 257 -0.86 20.84 21.39
N HIS A 258 -0.52 19.85 22.20
CA HIS A 258 -1.50 19.02 22.89
C HIS A 258 -2.48 19.95 23.64
N PRO A 259 -3.81 19.85 23.41
CA PRO A 259 -4.78 20.68 24.09
C PRO A 259 -4.81 20.40 25.60
N GLU A 260 -4.63 21.43 26.41
CA GLU A 260 -4.68 21.30 27.88
C GLU A 260 -6.07 20.86 28.37
N ASP A 261 -7.13 21.28 27.66
CA ASP A 261 -8.51 20.89 27.91
C ASP A 261 -9.04 20.00 26.77
N LEU A 262 -9.20 18.72 27.07
CA LEU A 262 -9.73 17.74 26.14
C LEU A 262 -11.27 17.78 26.05
N SER A 263 -11.97 18.47 26.95
CA SER A 263 -13.44 18.56 26.92
C SER A 263 -13.94 19.49 25.81
N HIS A 264 -13.15 20.50 25.44
CA HIS A 264 -13.46 21.47 24.41
C HIS A 264 -12.38 21.49 23.33
N LEU A 265 -12.50 20.58 22.36
CA LEU A 265 -11.56 20.48 21.26
C LEU A 265 -11.93 21.44 20.13
N ALA A 266 -10.98 22.29 19.75
CA ALA A 266 -11.04 23.15 18.59
C ALA A 266 -10.17 22.55 17.48
N PHE A 267 -10.76 22.24 16.33
CA PHE A 267 -10.04 21.72 15.19
C PHE A 267 -9.65 22.86 14.24
N PRO A 268 -8.40 22.89 13.74
CA PRO A 268 -8.00 23.83 12.70
C PRO A 268 -8.80 23.67 11.40
N CYS A 269 -9.24 22.44 11.10
CA CYS A 269 -10.07 22.14 9.93
C CYS A 269 -11.57 22.24 10.27
N ALA A 270 -12.26 23.20 9.65
CA ALA A 270 -13.70 23.37 9.80
C ALA A 270 -14.50 22.11 9.44
N GLY A 271 -14.09 21.36 8.41
CA GLY A 271 -14.76 20.10 8.04
C GLY A 271 -14.61 19.03 9.11
N VAL A 272 -13.46 18.93 9.78
CA VAL A 272 -13.28 18.02 10.91
C VAL A 272 -14.12 18.46 12.11
N GLN A 273 -14.18 19.77 12.38
CA GLN A 273 -15.06 20.33 13.41
C GLN A 273 -16.53 19.96 13.15
N THR A 274 -17.00 20.08 11.90
CA THR A 274 -18.35 19.69 11.51
C THR A 274 -18.59 18.20 11.71
N ILE A 275 -17.66 17.33 11.32
CA ILE A 275 -17.76 15.87 11.56
C ILE A 275 -17.87 15.58 13.07
N TRP A 276 -17.05 16.23 13.90
CA TRP A 276 -17.06 16.04 15.36
C TRP A 276 -18.40 16.41 16.00
N GLN A 277 -19.10 17.41 15.44
CA GLN A 277 -20.32 17.98 16.02
C GLN A 277 -21.62 17.44 15.42
N SER A 278 -21.55 16.58 14.40
CA SER A 278 -22.72 16.16 13.63
C SER A 278 -22.97 14.65 13.74
N HIS A 279 -24.25 14.26 13.64
CA HIS A 279 -24.60 12.89 13.27
C HIS A 279 -24.04 12.56 11.89
N VAL A 280 -23.61 11.31 11.70
CA VAL A 280 -23.10 10.82 10.41
C VAL A 280 -23.91 9.63 9.92
N GLU A 281 -24.48 9.82 8.74
CA GLU A 281 -25.31 8.81 8.07
C GLU A 281 -24.53 7.51 7.77
N PRO A 282 -25.22 6.35 7.73
CA PRO A 282 -24.63 5.10 7.29
C PRO A 282 -23.90 5.23 5.94
N GLY A 283 -22.73 4.59 5.83
CA GLY A 283 -21.86 4.69 4.65
C GLY A 283 -20.67 5.65 4.82
N TYR A 284 -20.80 6.68 5.66
CA TYR A 284 -19.73 7.65 5.91
C TYR A 284 -19.02 7.47 7.25
N ARG A 285 -19.60 6.71 8.18
CA ARG A 285 -19.20 6.64 9.60
C ARG A 285 -17.74 6.27 9.82
N ASN A 286 -17.31 5.11 9.32
CA ASN A 286 -15.91 4.66 9.49
C ASN A 286 -14.93 5.60 8.78
N ASN A 287 -15.31 6.07 7.59
CA ASN A 287 -14.54 7.08 6.86
C ASN A 287 -14.36 8.36 7.68
N CYS A 288 -15.40 8.87 8.34
CA CYS A 288 -15.31 10.03 9.22
C CYS A 288 -14.46 9.75 10.46
N ALA A 289 -14.62 8.57 11.08
CA ALA A 289 -13.87 8.16 12.27
C ALA A 289 -12.35 8.19 12.02
N ILE A 290 -11.85 7.71 10.87
CA ILE A 290 -10.42 7.73 10.57
C ILE A 290 -9.86 9.16 10.33
N ARG A 291 -10.68 10.09 9.80
CA ARG A 291 -10.30 11.51 9.69
C ARG A 291 -10.19 12.15 11.08
N LEU A 292 -11.18 11.91 11.95
CA LEU A 292 -11.15 12.38 13.34
C LEU A 292 -9.93 11.83 14.09
N ALA A 293 -9.69 10.53 14.03
CA ALA A 293 -8.54 9.89 14.67
C ALA A 293 -7.20 10.49 14.21
N SER A 294 -7.09 10.77 12.92
CA SER A 294 -5.88 11.36 12.33
C SER A 294 -5.70 12.82 12.75
N GLU A 295 -6.78 13.59 12.83
CA GLU A 295 -6.74 14.98 13.30
C GLU A 295 -6.42 15.07 14.80
N PHE A 296 -7.02 14.23 15.64
CA PHE A 296 -6.65 14.16 17.06
C PHE A 296 -5.19 13.81 17.26
N ARG A 297 -4.69 12.86 16.46
CA ARG A 297 -3.27 12.54 16.47
C ARG A 297 -2.44 13.76 16.07
N LEU A 298 -2.84 14.54 15.06
CA LEU A 298 -2.15 15.78 14.67
C LEU A 298 -2.16 16.84 15.79
N LEU A 299 -3.20 16.86 16.62
CA LEU A 299 -3.27 17.68 17.84
C LEU A 299 -2.38 17.16 18.97
N GLY A 300 -1.67 16.05 18.77
CA GLY A 300 -0.71 15.52 19.75
C GLY A 300 -1.30 14.55 20.77
N LEU A 301 -2.57 14.18 20.65
CA LEU A 301 -3.19 13.21 21.56
C LEU A 301 -2.50 11.84 21.44
N SER A 302 -2.47 11.10 22.53
CA SER A 302 -2.05 9.70 22.63
C SER A 302 -3.11 8.76 22.07
N GLU A 303 -2.70 7.52 21.74
CA GLU A 303 -3.61 6.49 21.23
C GLU A 303 -4.83 6.26 22.15
N GLU A 304 -4.60 6.32 23.47
CA GLU A 304 -5.64 6.14 24.49
C GLU A 304 -6.61 7.33 24.56
N GLU A 305 -6.10 8.57 24.48
CA GLU A 305 -6.95 9.77 24.43
C GLU A 305 -7.82 9.79 23.17
N VAL A 306 -7.25 9.42 22.01
CA VAL A 306 -8.01 9.34 20.75
C VAL A 306 -9.08 8.27 20.82
N ARG A 307 -8.78 7.12 21.43
CA ARG A 307 -9.76 6.07 21.68
C ARG A 307 -10.93 6.61 22.49
N GLN A 308 -10.66 7.28 23.61
CA GLN A 308 -11.70 7.87 24.43
C GLN A 308 -12.53 8.91 23.65
N LYS A 309 -11.89 9.77 22.86
CA LYS A 309 -12.59 10.79 22.06
C LYS A 309 -13.47 10.21 20.96
N LEU A 310 -13.04 9.15 20.28
CA LEU A 310 -13.91 8.49 19.31
C LEU A 310 -15.11 7.81 19.95
N PHE A 311 -14.97 7.27 21.16
CA PHE A 311 -16.10 6.74 21.93
C PHE A 311 -17.10 7.85 22.28
N GLU A 312 -16.60 8.97 22.82
CA GLU A 312 -17.42 10.15 23.11
C GLU A 312 -18.16 10.65 21.86
N TRP A 313 -17.47 10.78 20.72
CA TRP A 313 -18.09 11.15 19.46
C TRP A 313 -19.20 10.19 19.03
N SER A 314 -18.94 8.88 19.15
CA SER A 314 -19.88 7.84 18.75
C SER A 314 -21.16 7.88 19.58
N GLU A 315 -21.01 8.08 20.90
CA GLU A 315 -22.12 8.18 21.84
C GLU A 315 -22.89 9.49 21.66
N GLN A 316 -22.20 10.63 21.69
CA GLN A 316 -22.80 11.97 21.59
C GLN A 316 -23.60 12.16 20.30
N ASN A 317 -23.07 11.67 19.19
CA ASN A 317 -23.68 11.84 17.88
C ASN A 317 -24.46 10.62 17.40
N GLN A 318 -24.66 9.60 18.26
CA GLN A 318 -25.41 8.38 17.94
C GLN A 318 -24.93 7.69 16.65
N ILE A 319 -23.61 7.64 16.46
CA ILE A 319 -22.99 7.13 15.23
C ILE A 319 -23.26 5.63 15.06
N GLY A 320 -23.31 4.87 16.15
CA GLY A 320 -23.63 3.44 16.10
C GLY A 320 -22.57 2.58 15.41
N LEU A 321 -21.30 2.97 15.48
CA LEU A 321 -20.18 2.08 15.14
C LEU A 321 -19.84 1.17 16.33
N PRO A 322 -19.59 -0.13 16.12
CA PRO A 322 -19.15 -1.03 17.20
C PRO A 322 -17.82 -0.59 17.81
N ASP A 323 -17.64 -0.84 19.11
CA ASP A 323 -16.44 -0.46 19.84
C ASP A 323 -15.13 -1.02 19.26
N GLU A 324 -15.17 -2.26 18.78
CA GLU A 324 -14.02 -2.90 18.14
C GLU A 324 -13.65 -2.22 16.80
N GLU A 325 -14.63 -1.68 16.08
CA GLU A 325 -14.38 -0.92 14.86
C GLU A 325 -13.71 0.42 15.18
N LEU A 326 -14.14 1.13 16.22
CA LEU A 326 -13.50 2.37 16.70
C LEU A 326 -12.06 2.09 17.16
N LYS A 327 -11.82 1.02 17.92
CA LYS A 327 -10.46 0.60 18.32
C LYS A 327 -9.58 0.28 17.11
N SER A 328 -10.13 -0.35 16.08
CA SER A 328 -9.43 -0.63 14.83
C SER A 328 -9.05 0.66 14.09
N VAL A 329 -9.95 1.64 14.03
CA VAL A 329 -9.70 2.97 13.45
C VAL A 329 -8.55 3.68 14.16
N VAL A 330 -8.54 3.72 15.50
CA VAL A 330 -7.45 4.34 16.26
C VAL A 330 -6.12 3.66 15.96
N ARG A 331 -6.08 2.32 16.01
CA ARG A 331 -4.87 1.57 15.69
C ARG A 331 -4.36 1.88 14.28
N SER A 332 -5.28 2.02 13.32
CA SER A 332 -4.94 2.41 11.94
C SER A 332 -4.37 3.83 11.85
N ALA A 333 -4.89 4.79 12.62
CA ALA A 333 -4.37 6.17 12.66
C ALA A 333 -2.97 6.25 13.27
N TYR A 334 -2.62 5.36 14.20
CA TYR A 334 -1.32 5.32 14.89
C TYR A 334 -0.31 4.33 14.29
N GLN A 335 -0.72 3.50 13.32
CA GLN A 335 0.12 2.46 12.73
C GLN A 335 1.40 2.96 12.04
N HIS A 336 1.47 4.26 11.71
CA HIS A 336 2.60 4.85 11.00
C HIS A 336 3.37 5.82 11.91
N PRO A 337 4.69 5.98 11.75
CA PRO A 337 5.48 6.88 12.59
C PRO A 337 4.99 8.34 12.61
N PHE A 338 4.33 8.76 11.52
CA PHE A 338 3.82 10.11 11.35
C PHE A 338 2.30 10.07 11.21
N PRO A 339 1.56 11.03 11.79
CA PRO A 339 0.13 11.17 11.55
C PRO A 339 -0.13 11.44 10.07
N TYR A 340 -1.18 10.82 9.54
CA TYR A 340 -1.65 11.12 8.19
C TYR A 340 -2.42 12.43 8.23
N ARG A 341 -2.17 13.33 7.27
CA ARG A 341 -2.91 14.60 7.14
C ARG A 341 -3.81 14.53 5.92
N TYR A 342 -5.12 14.48 6.16
CA TYR A 342 -6.12 14.67 5.13
C TYR A 342 -6.13 16.14 4.70
N SER A 343 -6.31 16.41 3.41
CA SER A 343 -6.31 17.77 2.86
C SER A 343 -7.71 18.14 2.35
N CYS A 344 -7.88 19.39 1.92
CA CYS A 344 -9.14 19.88 1.32
C CYS A 344 -9.55 19.13 0.04
N HIS A 345 -8.66 18.33 -0.55
CA HIS A 345 -8.94 17.47 -1.70
C HIS A 345 -9.53 16.09 -1.29
N ASP A 346 -9.61 15.77 0.01
CA ASP A 346 -10.30 14.57 0.47
C ASP A 346 -11.81 14.76 0.30
N GLU A 347 -12.44 13.88 -0.49
CA GLU A 347 -13.86 13.98 -0.84
C GLU A 347 -14.78 13.97 0.39
N ILE A 348 -14.42 13.18 1.40
CA ILE A 348 -15.18 13.09 2.65
C ILE A 348 -15.05 14.40 3.44
N LEU A 349 -13.83 14.89 3.69
CA LEU A 349 -13.66 16.18 4.36
C LEU A 349 -14.33 17.32 3.60
N ARG A 350 -14.27 17.32 2.25
CA ARG A 350 -14.92 18.36 1.45
C ARG A 350 -16.43 18.31 1.59
N HIS A 351 -17.03 17.13 1.64
CA HIS A 351 -18.47 16.94 1.85
C HIS A 351 -18.97 17.59 3.15
N PHE A 352 -18.17 17.51 4.23
CA PHE A 352 -18.52 18.10 5.53
C PHE A 352 -17.96 19.52 5.74
N CYS A 353 -17.21 20.09 4.79
CA CYS A 353 -16.59 21.39 4.97
C CYS A 353 -17.60 22.52 4.73
N PRO A 354 -17.87 23.40 5.71
CA PRO A 354 -18.84 24.49 5.55
C PRO A 354 -18.27 25.68 4.76
N LEU A 355 -16.98 25.65 4.39
CA LEU A 355 -16.31 26.78 3.77
C LEU A 355 -16.35 26.66 2.24
N GLU A 356 -16.82 27.72 1.59
CA GLU A 356 -17.06 27.70 0.14
C GLU A 356 -15.78 27.81 -0.69
N SER A 357 -14.76 28.53 -0.18
CA SER A 357 -13.50 28.77 -0.91
C SER A 357 -12.24 28.42 -0.10
N TYR A 358 -11.11 28.30 -0.81
CA TYR A 358 -9.81 28.03 -0.22
C TYR A 358 -9.30 29.21 0.62
N GLU A 359 -9.58 30.44 0.21
CA GLU A 359 -9.24 31.67 0.95
C GLU A 359 -9.96 31.70 2.31
N ALA A 360 -11.26 31.34 2.34
CA ALA A 360 -12.02 31.23 3.57
C ALA A 360 -11.43 30.15 4.49
N CYS A 361 -10.98 29.03 3.91
CA CYS A 361 -10.28 27.98 4.64
C CYS A 361 -8.97 28.46 5.26
N GLN A 362 -8.12 29.16 4.50
CA GLN A 362 -6.86 29.70 5.03
C GLN A 362 -7.10 30.69 6.18
N ALA A 363 -8.10 31.57 6.06
CA ALA A 363 -8.46 32.50 7.12
C ALA A 363 -8.98 31.78 8.38
N HIS A 364 -9.81 30.74 8.22
CA HIS A 364 -10.30 29.92 9.32
C HIS A 364 -9.15 29.19 10.02
N VAL A 365 -8.29 28.50 9.27
CA VAL A 365 -7.13 27.80 9.79
C VAL A 365 -6.21 28.77 10.53
N ALA A 366 -5.95 29.96 9.99
CA ALA A 366 -5.09 30.95 10.65
C ALA A 366 -5.63 31.40 12.03
N ARG A 367 -6.96 31.43 12.21
CA ARG A 367 -7.60 31.79 13.49
C ARG A 367 -7.60 30.66 14.52
N HIS A 368 -7.58 29.40 14.08
CA HIS A 368 -7.74 28.21 14.95
C HIS A 368 -6.48 27.35 15.05
N SER A 369 -5.46 27.64 14.24
CA SER A 369 -4.12 27.12 14.42
C SER A 369 -3.46 27.96 15.49
N GLY A 370 -3.49 27.51 16.74
CA GLY A 370 -2.60 28.05 17.78
C GLY A 370 -1.14 27.81 17.38
N LYS A 371 -0.60 28.64 16.48
CA LYS A 371 0.76 28.52 15.99
C LYS A 371 1.71 28.82 17.14
N VAL A 372 2.72 27.97 17.30
CA VAL A 372 3.93 28.29 18.05
C VAL A 372 4.72 29.27 17.18
N GLU A 373 5.05 30.45 17.70
CA GLU A 373 6.08 31.33 17.11
C GLU A 373 7.45 30.65 17.09
#